data_AF-X1MXJ8-F1
#
_entry.id   AF-X1MXJ8-F1
#
_cell.length_a   1.000
_cell.length_b   1.000
_cell.length_c   1.000
_cell.angle_alpha   90.00
_cell.angle_beta   90.00
_cell.angle_gamma   90.00
#
_symmetry.space_group_name_H-M   'P 1'
#
loop_
_entity.id
_entity.type
_entity.pdbx_description
1 polymer ?
#
loop_
_entity_poly.entity_id
_entity_poly.type
_entity_poly.pdbx_seq_one_letter_code
_entity_poly.pdbx_strand_id
1 'polypeptide(L)'
;MRADQFEDFKEDVQAGLSVELLSEIYGLTPEETKRGVEYVNRGVLTKLYTWLVQFFTKIVFQVQMKIRMSKIRQILKLVKRGD
;
A
#
# COMPACT_ATOMS: atom_id res chain seq x y z
N MET A 1 -12.77 -15.24 -17.80
CA MET A 1 -11.88 -14.30 -18.53
C MET A 1 -10.53 -14.97 -18.75
N ARG A 2 -9.88 -14.75 -19.90
CA ARG A 2 -8.52 -15.24 -20.14
C ARG A 2 -7.50 -14.37 -19.40
N ALA A 3 -6.28 -14.89 -19.17
CA ALA A 3 -5.28 -14.21 -18.34
C ALA A 3 -4.73 -12.93 -18.98
N ASP A 4 -4.58 -12.91 -20.31
CA ASP A 4 -4.22 -11.75 -21.12
C ASP A 4 -5.26 -10.62 -20.99
N GLN A 5 -6.53 -10.95 -21.23
CA GLN A 5 -7.64 -10.00 -21.08
C GLN A 5 -7.79 -9.45 -19.66
N PHE A 6 -7.34 -10.20 -18.64
CA PHE A 6 -7.46 -9.76 -17.26
C PHE A 6 -6.42 -8.69 -16.88
N GLU A 7 -5.26 -8.67 -17.52
CA GLU A 7 -4.30 -7.57 -17.31
C GLU A 7 -4.83 -6.26 -17.91
N ASP A 8 -5.35 -6.31 -19.15
CA ASP A 8 -6.01 -5.15 -19.78
C ASP A 8 -7.19 -4.65 -18.92
N PHE A 9 -8.00 -5.59 -18.40
CA PHE A 9 -9.12 -5.27 -17.52
C PHE A 9 -8.66 -4.53 -16.25
N LYS A 10 -7.51 -4.90 -15.65
CA LYS A 10 -6.99 -4.19 -14.47
C LYS A 10 -6.61 -2.76 -14.81
N GLU A 11 -5.96 -2.54 -15.95
CA GLU A 11 -5.54 -1.21 -16.38
C GLU A 11 -6.75 -0.30 -16.59
N ASP A 12 -7.79 -0.82 -17.26
CA ASP A 12 -9.04 -0.10 -17.49
C ASP A 12 -9.79 0.22 -16.18
N VAL A 13 -9.82 -0.72 -15.23
CA VAL A 13 -10.40 -0.47 -13.90
C VAL A 13 -9.62 0.62 -13.16
N GLN A 14 -8.29 0.62 -13.24
CA GLN A 14 -7.44 1.64 -12.61
C GLN A 14 -7.56 3.01 -13.28
N ALA A 15 -7.82 3.03 -14.59
CA ALA A 15 -8.13 4.24 -15.35
C ALA A 15 -9.50 4.86 -14.98
N GLY A 16 -10.32 4.13 -14.21
CA GLY A 16 -11.60 4.62 -13.70
C GLY A 16 -12.76 4.47 -14.67
N LEU A 17 -12.70 3.50 -15.59
CA LEU A 17 -13.82 3.18 -16.49
C LEU A 17 -15.06 2.74 -15.68
N SER A 18 -16.25 3.07 -16.20
CA SER A 18 -17.50 2.67 -15.56
C SER A 18 -17.77 1.17 -15.74
N VAL A 19 -18.58 0.60 -14.83
CA VAL A 19 -18.98 -0.82 -14.89
C VAL A 19 -19.71 -1.14 -16.18
N GLU A 20 -20.52 -0.22 -16.69
CA GLU A 20 -21.25 -0.38 -17.95
C GLU A 20 -20.28 -0.50 -19.13
N LEU A 21 -19.29 0.40 -19.21
CA LEU A 21 -18.30 0.43 -20.28
C LEU A 21 -17.42 -0.83 -20.26
N LEU A 22 -16.97 -1.24 -19.07
CA LEU A 22 -16.20 -2.47 -18.88
C LEU A 22 -17.00 -3.71 -19.26
N SER A 23 -18.29 -3.74 -18.96
CA SER A 23 -19.18 -4.84 -19.33
C SER A 23 -19.30 -4.97 -20.85
N GLU A 24 -19.38 -3.84 -21.55
CA GLU A 24 -19.45 -3.78 -23.01
C GLU A 24 -18.14 -4.20 -23.69
N ILE A 25 -17.00 -3.64 -23.26
CA ILE A 25 -15.68 -3.92 -23.84
C ILE A 25 -15.30 -5.40 -23.69
N TYR A 26 -15.54 -5.98 -22.51
CA TYR A 26 -15.12 -7.34 -22.19
C TYR A 26 -16.23 -8.38 -22.39
N GLY A 27 -17.42 -7.96 -22.85
CA GLY A 27 -18.57 -8.84 -23.07
C GLY A 27 -19.03 -9.56 -21.80
N LEU A 28 -18.93 -8.91 -20.65
CA LEU A 28 -19.26 -9.46 -19.33
C LEU A 28 -20.65 -9.03 -18.90
N THR A 29 -21.29 -9.82 -18.03
CA THR A 29 -22.48 -9.35 -17.34
C THR A 29 -22.12 -8.26 -16.31
N PRO A 30 -23.03 -7.32 -15.99
CA PRO A 30 -22.77 -6.30 -14.98
C PRO A 30 -22.35 -6.89 -13.61
N GLU A 31 -22.87 -8.06 -13.27
CA GLU A 31 -22.56 -8.78 -12.04
C GLU A 31 -21.10 -9.28 -12.03
N GLU A 32 -20.64 -9.86 -13.14
CA GLU A 32 -19.25 -10.31 -13.31
C GLU A 32 -18.28 -9.14 -13.31
N THR A 33 -18.62 -8.06 -14.01
CA THR A 33 -17.83 -6.83 -14.05
C THR A 33 -17.69 -6.22 -12.65
N LYS A 34 -18.79 -6.13 -11.87
CA LYS A 34 -18.74 -5.65 -10.48
C LYS A 34 -17.80 -6.47 -9.62
N ARG A 35 -17.87 -7.82 -9.71
CA ARG A 35 -16.95 -8.70 -8.97
C ARG A 35 -15.50 -8.51 -9.40
N GLY A 36 -15.26 -8.35 -10.70
CA GLY A 36 -13.94 -8.06 -11.25
C GLY A 36 -13.37 -6.75 -10.71
N VAL A 37 -14.15 -5.66 -10.78
CA VAL A 37 -13.78 -4.34 -10.23
C VAL A 37 -13.49 -4.44 -8.74
N GLU A 38 -14.35 -5.12 -7.97
CA GLU A 38 -14.15 -5.29 -6.54
C GLU A 38 -12.87 -6.07 -6.23
N TYR A 39 -12.57 -7.13 -6.99
CA TYR A 39 -11.33 -7.88 -6.85
C TYR A 39 -10.09 -7.01 -7.09
N VAL A 40 -10.09 -6.20 -8.16
CA VAL A 40 -8.99 -5.28 -8.47
C VAL A 40 -8.82 -4.25 -7.37
N ASN A 41 -9.91 -3.63 -6.93
CA ASN A 41 -9.89 -2.61 -5.88
C ASN A 41 -9.41 -3.16 -4.53
N ARG A 42 -9.81 -4.38 -4.15
CA ARG A 42 -9.29 -5.05 -2.95
C ARG A 42 -7.78 -5.24 -3.03
N GLY A 43 -7.25 -5.68 -4.18
CA GLY A 43 -5.82 -5.83 -4.39
C GLY A 43 -5.05 -4.51 -4.24
N VAL A 44 -5.60 -3.40 -4.77
CA VAL A 44 -5.01 -2.06 -4.65
C VAL A 44 -5.04 -1.57 -3.19
N LEU A 45 -6.16 -1.73 -2.50
CA LEU A 45 -6.33 -1.37 -1.08
C LEU A 45 -5.36 -2.13 -0.17
N THR A 46 -5.19 -3.43 -0.39
CA THR A 46 -4.22 -4.24 0.38
C THR A 46 -2.80 -3.75 0.16
N LYS A 47 -2.38 -3.50 -1.09
CA LYS A 47 -1.05 -2.96 -1.41
C LYS A 47 -0.81 -1.60 -0.74
N LEU A 48 -1.79 -0.70 -0.82
CA LEU A 48 -1.71 0.63 -0.19
C LEU A 48 -1.58 0.51 1.33
N TYR A 49 -2.38 -0.35 1.96
CA TYR A 49 -2.31 -0.58 3.40
C TYR A 49 -0.96 -1.14 3.81
N THR A 50 -0.44 -2.16 3.12
CA THR A 50 0.88 -2.73 3.39
C THR A 50 1.98 -1.66 3.26
N TRP A 51 1.91 -0.83 2.23
CA TRP A 51 2.86 0.27 2.04
C TRP A 51 2.79 1.29 3.19
N LEU A 52 1.59 1.70 3.60
CA LEU A 52 1.40 2.62 4.71
C LEU A 52 1.96 2.04 6.02
N VAL A 53 1.65 0.77 6.32
CA VAL A 53 2.18 0.10 7.52
C VAL A 53 3.71 0.10 7.49
N GLN A 54 4.34 -0.31 6.39
CA GLN A 54 5.79 -0.31 6.25
C GLN A 54 6.39 1.09 6.42
N PHE A 55 5.76 2.10 5.83
CA PHE A 55 6.17 3.50 5.97
C PHE A 55 6.13 3.94 7.44
N PHE A 56 5.00 3.74 8.14
CA PHE A 56 4.85 4.12 9.54
C PHE A 56 5.81 3.34 10.45
N THR A 57 6.00 2.04 10.25
CA THR A 57 6.96 1.24 11.02
C THR A 57 8.37 1.80 10.89
N LYS A 58 8.78 2.21 9.67
CA LYS A 58 10.09 2.81 9.43
C LYS A 58 10.23 4.16 10.16
N ILE A 59 9.20 5.01 10.11
CA ILE A 59 9.20 6.30 10.83
C ILE A 59 9.31 6.09 12.34
N VAL A 60 8.48 5.21 12.90
CA VAL A 60 8.49 4.88 14.34
C VAL A 60 9.87 4.37 14.77
N PHE A 61 10.46 3.45 13.99
CA PHE A 61 11.80 2.93 14.25
C PHE A 61 12.87 4.03 14.24
N GLN A 62 12.85 4.93 13.25
CA GLN A 62 13.78 6.05 13.16
C GLN A 62 13.65 7.01 14.37
N VAL A 63 12.43 7.29 14.80
CA VAL A 63 12.15 8.12 15.99
C VAL A 63 12.68 7.44 17.25
N GLN A 64 12.40 6.15 17.46
CA GLN A 64 12.90 5.42 18.63
C GLN A 64 14.43 5.36 18.66
N MET A 65 15.08 5.14 17.51
CA MET A 65 16.54 5.14 17.40
C MET A 65 17.12 6.52 17.73
N LYS A 66 16.53 7.62 17.25
CA LYS A 66 16.95 8.98 17.62
C LYS A 66 16.85 9.23 19.12
N ILE A 67 15.75 8.81 19.76
CA ILE A 67 15.56 8.95 21.21
C ILE A 67 16.62 8.14 21.97
N ARG A 68 16.85 6.89 21.58
CA ARG A 68 17.85 6.01 22.20
C ARG A 68 19.26 6.58 22.09
N MET A 69 19.65 7.08 20.92
CA MET A 69 20.95 7.72 20.70
C MET A 69 21.12 9.01 21.52
N SER A 70 20.05 9.79 21.70
CA SER A 70 20.07 10.97 22.56
C SER A 70 20.35 10.60 24.02
N LYS A 71 19.68 9.57 24.56
CA LYS A 71 19.90 9.07 25.92
C LYS A 71 21.31 8.52 26.12
N ILE A 72 21.82 7.73 25.16
CA ILE A 72 23.21 7.23 25.20
C ILE A 72 24.21 8.39 25.23
N ARG A 73 23.99 9.43 24.43
CA ARG A 73 24.83 10.64 24.42
C ARG A 73 24.81 11.39 25.75
N GLN A 74 23.66 11.46 26.43
CA GLN A 74 23.55 12.06 27.76
C GLN A 74 24.34 11.26 28.80
N ILE A 75 24.23 9.93 28.81
CA ILE A 75 24.98 9.05 29.72
C ILE A 75 26.49 9.19 29.49
N LEU A 76 26.96 9.13 28.23
CA LEU A 76 28.37 9.31 27.91
C LEU A 76 28.93 10.67 28.37
N LYS A 77 28.13 11.74 28.31
CA LYS A 77 28.53 13.06 28.83
C LYS A 77 28.64 13.09 30.36
N LEU A 78 27.81 12.32 31.08
CA LEU A 78 27.89 12.21 32.53
C LEU A 78 29.14 11.42 32.95
N VAL A 79 29.40 10.29 32.28
CA VAL A 79 30.61 9.47 32.54
C VAL A 79 31.89 10.27 32.29
N LYS A 80 31.96 11.07 31.22
CA LYS A 80 33.15 11.91 30.90
C LYS A 80 33.43 13.07 31.87
N ARG A 81 32.51 13.42 32.77
CA ARG A 81 32.70 14.49 33.78
C ARG A 81 32.98 13.94 35.18
N GLY A 82 32.95 12.63 35.35
CA GLY A 82 33.15 11.94 36.63
C GLY A 82 34.58 11.46 36.88
N ASP A 83 35.52 11.76 35.97
CA ASP A 83 36.97 11.63 36.15
C ASP A 83 37.60 13.02 36.34
#